data_AF-A0A533SJB5-F1
#
_entry.id   AF-A0A533SJB5-F1
#
_cell.length_a   1.000
_cell.length_b   1.000
_cell.length_c   1.000
_cell.angle_alpha   90.00
_cell.angle_beta   90.00
_cell.angle_gamma   90.00
#
_symmetry.space_group_name_H-M   'P 1'
#
loop_
_entity.id
_entity.type
_entity.pdbx_description
1 polymer ?
#
loop_
_entity_poly.entity_id
_entity_poly.type
_entity_poly.pdbx_seq_one_letter_code
_entity_poly.pdbx_strand_id
1 'polypeptide(L)'
;MNAVNQGAGLVNFDSTLANSGNGAYYAFVQTLFSFGYSTGSTSDNVQVNSNPPVGAYVVADQNANAVYTLLANITPQRVSLPADAAALMTLGGQPLLVARAYGSGRAVQWTALDWMNSDVWGPMRGWDDVVWRSLVWAARKPFVLQGMPPFITFRIDDVDGPFGWLATSASYGWKPWEGVFMDYVTDIPTLKQVVDAGNTTVSVHARASWDWFYFDHLNVRDWPDSVVAQNFADGTAWHTQNQIPISKFVLPHNYEFGTNVFGGLQAWGVEFIGTNTVPGTAYESPCMKGGPYRKNITNCQSFENNPYYYADYLTIPGHPEFNGQFFNVLTEIRGDPAYEWAPDNDVASTVDRGLRHLRRALTGMDLPSVFTHEYYIQNITAANWDAIMSGMTAGLQSYQPEYVTMDYAAQYVRAMYTSNIASSVFNAGSGLLDTTLAGSTDMNTRFYLFTETGGAIQKSAVNVPTFSGSTVVSIDT
;
A
#
# COMPACT_ATOMS: atom_id res chain seq x y z
N MET A 1 -24.47 -18.14 15.38
CA MET A 1 -25.60 -17.23 15.63
C MET A 1 -25.59 -16.70 17.06
N ASN A 2 -25.56 -17.56 18.09
CA ASN A 2 -25.50 -17.12 19.50
C ASN A 2 -24.33 -16.17 19.80
N ALA A 3 -23.14 -16.43 19.26
CA ALA A 3 -21.98 -15.56 19.44
C ALA A 3 -22.23 -14.14 18.93
N VAL A 4 -22.77 -13.99 17.71
CA VAL A 4 -23.11 -12.66 17.15
C VAL A 4 -24.20 -11.99 17.98
N ASN A 5 -25.25 -12.73 18.36
CA ASN A 5 -26.29 -12.22 19.24
C ASN A 5 -25.74 -11.66 20.57
N GLN A 6 -24.66 -12.27 21.08
CA GLN A 6 -23.95 -11.88 22.31
C GLN A 6 -22.84 -10.85 22.08
N GLY A 7 -22.71 -10.28 20.88
CA GLY A 7 -21.81 -9.17 20.58
C GLY A 7 -20.60 -9.50 19.71
N ALA A 8 -20.41 -10.74 19.27
CA ALA A 8 -19.36 -11.03 18.29
C ALA A 8 -19.65 -10.36 16.95
N GLY A 9 -18.61 -9.90 16.26
CA GLY A 9 -18.72 -9.40 14.90
C GLY A 9 -18.71 -10.52 13.86
N LEU A 10 -19.36 -10.28 12.71
CA LEU A 10 -19.23 -11.13 11.52
C LEU A 10 -18.96 -10.26 10.29
N VAL A 11 -17.95 -10.60 9.51
CA VAL A 11 -17.80 -10.12 8.12
C VAL A 11 -17.74 -11.36 7.24
N ASN A 12 -18.69 -11.48 6.31
CA ASN A 12 -18.76 -12.61 5.40
C ASN A 12 -18.46 -12.17 3.97
N PHE A 13 -17.57 -12.93 3.33
CA PHE A 13 -17.17 -12.73 1.95
C PHE A 13 -17.83 -13.75 1.02
N ASP A 14 -18.48 -14.81 1.50
CA ASP A 14 -19.14 -15.75 0.59
C ASP A 14 -20.22 -15.05 -0.25
N SER A 15 -20.08 -15.07 -1.58
CA SER A 15 -21.02 -14.46 -2.53
C SER A 15 -22.11 -15.41 -3.00
N THR A 16 -21.98 -16.72 -2.76
CA THR A 16 -22.94 -17.74 -3.18
C THR A 16 -23.96 -17.98 -2.07
N LEU A 17 -24.89 -17.03 -1.88
CA LEU A 17 -25.80 -17.04 -0.73
C LEU A 17 -27.09 -17.87 -0.94
N ALA A 18 -27.45 -18.17 -2.19
CA ALA A 18 -28.66 -18.92 -2.52
C ALA A 18 -28.44 -19.96 -3.63
N ASN A 19 -29.23 -21.03 -3.57
CA ASN A 19 -29.24 -22.10 -4.57
C ASN A 19 -30.00 -21.68 -5.84
N SER A 20 -30.00 -22.54 -6.86
CA SER A 20 -30.66 -22.29 -8.15
C SER A 20 -32.19 -22.05 -8.04
N GLY A 21 -32.82 -22.47 -6.94
CA GLY A 21 -34.22 -22.19 -6.63
C GLY A 21 -34.45 -20.93 -5.80
N ASN A 22 -33.43 -20.06 -5.64
CA ASN A 22 -33.43 -18.90 -4.74
C ASN A 22 -33.69 -19.25 -3.25
N GLY A 23 -33.40 -20.47 -2.84
CA GLY A 23 -33.39 -20.86 -1.43
C GLY A 23 -32.06 -20.52 -0.77
N ALA A 24 -32.07 -20.07 0.49
CA ALA A 24 -30.85 -19.78 1.23
C ALA A 24 -29.91 -20.99 1.28
N TYR A 25 -28.63 -20.83 0.95
CA TYR A 25 -27.63 -21.87 1.16
C TYR A 25 -27.26 -22.02 2.63
N TYR A 26 -27.16 -20.88 3.34
CA TYR A 26 -26.62 -20.84 4.69
C TYR A 26 -27.67 -20.38 5.70
N ALA A 27 -28.03 -21.26 6.63
CA ALA A 27 -28.96 -20.94 7.72
C ALA A 27 -28.47 -19.77 8.59
N PHE A 28 -27.15 -19.64 8.78
CA PHE A 28 -26.60 -18.54 9.57
C PHE A 28 -26.75 -17.19 8.87
N VAL A 29 -26.53 -17.12 7.55
CA VAL A 29 -26.76 -15.89 6.76
C VAL A 29 -28.23 -15.54 6.81
N GLN A 30 -29.12 -16.51 6.58
CA GLN A 30 -30.56 -16.27 6.62
C GLN A 30 -31.03 -15.77 7.98
N THR A 31 -30.51 -16.33 9.07
CA THR A 31 -30.89 -15.89 10.43
C THR A 31 -30.37 -14.50 10.72
N LEU A 32 -29.11 -14.22 10.39
CA LEU A 32 -28.48 -12.94 10.70
C LEU A 32 -28.98 -11.80 9.84
N PHE A 33 -29.25 -12.04 8.55
CA PHE A 33 -29.57 -10.98 7.59
C PHE A 33 -31.02 -11.03 7.07
N SER A 34 -31.72 -12.15 7.24
CA SER A 34 -33.13 -12.30 6.85
C SER A 34 -33.41 -11.91 5.39
N PHE A 35 -32.47 -12.23 4.51
CA PHE A 35 -32.58 -11.89 3.09
C PHE A 35 -33.75 -12.62 2.42
N GLY A 36 -34.37 -11.96 1.46
CA GLY A 36 -35.02 -12.64 0.34
C GLY A 36 -34.02 -12.77 -0.80
N TYR A 37 -34.09 -13.85 -1.58
CA TYR A 37 -33.14 -14.11 -2.66
C TYR A 37 -33.84 -14.09 -4.01
N SER A 38 -33.11 -13.62 -5.02
CA SER A 38 -33.51 -13.65 -6.42
C SER A 38 -32.27 -13.69 -7.31
N THR A 39 -32.46 -13.88 -8.62
CA THR A 39 -31.37 -13.85 -9.58
C THR A 39 -30.81 -12.43 -9.70
N GLY A 40 -29.48 -12.32 -9.63
CA GLY A 40 -28.77 -11.07 -9.85
C GLY A 40 -28.64 -10.70 -11.32
N SER A 41 -28.52 -9.39 -11.57
CA SER A 41 -28.12 -8.85 -12.87
C SER A 41 -26.66 -8.40 -12.85
N THR A 42 -26.02 -8.56 -13.99
CA THR A 42 -24.64 -8.11 -14.24
C THR A 42 -24.55 -6.60 -14.35
N SER A 43 -23.51 -5.99 -13.79
CA SER A 43 -23.18 -4.57 -13.95
C SER A 43 -21.72 -4.30 -13.55
N ASP A 44 -21.20 -3.15 -13.91
CA ASP A 44 -19.90 -2.58 -13.55
C ASP A 44 -20.03 -1.27 -12.75
N ASN A 45 -21.27 -0.81 -12.49
CA ASN A 45 -21.51 0.48 -11.86
C ASN A 45 -21.80 0.32 -10.38
N VAL A 46 -20.88 0.79 -9.54
CA VAL A 46 -20.98 0.71 -8.09
C VAL A 46 -21.25 2.09 -7.52
N GLN A 47 -22.26 2.20 -6.68
CA GLN A 47 -22.60 3.42 -5.96
C GLN A 47 -22.42 3.22 -4.45
N VAL A 48 -21.76 4.18 -3.81
CA VAL A 48 -21.64 4.24 -2.34
C VAL A 48 -22.84 4.97 -1.76
N ASN A 49 -23.48 4.37 -0.75
CA ASN A 49 -24.51 5.02 0.05
C ASN A 49 -23.83 5.96 1.05
N SER A 50 -24.07 7.26 0.90
CA SER A 50 -23.42 8.30 1.73
C SER A 50 -23.99 8.41 3.14
N ASN A 51 -25.22 7.96 3.39
CA ASN A 51 -25.88 8.10 4.69
C ASN A 51 -26.65 6.82 5.06
N PRO A 52 -25.98 5.66 5.16
CA PRO A 52 -26.66 4.44 5.52
C PRO A 52 -27.09 4.51 7.01
N PRO A 53 -28.31 4.06 7.36
CA PRO A 53 -28.81 4.13 8.73
C PRO A 53 -28.05 3.22 9.71
N VAL A 54 -27.30 2.25 9.19
CA VAL A 54 -26.40 1.36 9.95
C VAL A 54 -25.14 1.14 9.14
N GLY A 55 -23.99 1.03 9.81
CA GLY A 55 -22.71 0.74 9.14
C GLY A 55 -22.03 1.94 8.48
N ALA A 56 -22.45 3.18 8.74
CA ALA A 56 -21.85 4.38 8.13
C ALA A 56 -20.32 4.47 8.31
N TYR A 57 -19.78 3.98 9.43
CA TYR A 57 -18.33 3.91 9.65
C TYR A 57 -17.56 3.16 8.55
N VAL A 58 -18.19 2.14 7.95
CA VAL A 58 -17.57 1.25 6.96
C VAL A 58 -17.21 1.99 5.68
N VAL A 59 -18.02 2.99 5.30
CA VAL A 59 -17.86 3.77 4.07
C VAL A 59 -17.46 5.23 4.33
N ALA A 60 -17.00 5.53 5.56
CA ALA A 60 -16.79 6.91 6.00
C ALA A 60 -15.66 7.65 5.25
N ASP A 61 -14.69 6.92 4.68
CA ASP A 61 -13.60 7.50 3.90
C ASP A 61 -13.90 7.53 2.38
N GLN A 62 -15.05 6.98 1.98
CA GLN A 62 -15.50 7.05 0.60
C GLN A 62 -16.10 8.42 0.32
N ASN A 63 -15.94 8.94 -0.90
CA ASN A 63 -16.60 10.17 -1.29
C ASN A 63 -18.12 10.01 -1.20
N ALA A 64 -18.81 11.04 -0.70
CA ALA A 64 -20.26 11.01 -0.59
C ALA A 64 -20.90 10.82 -1.98
N ASN A 65 -21.73 9.78 -2.13
CA ASN A 65 -22.36 9.38 -3.39
C ASN A 65 -21.35 9.03 -4.49
N ALA A 66 -20.15 8.55 -4.11
CA ALA A 66 -19.18 8.06 -5.07
C ALA A 66 -19.80 7.03 -6.01
N VAL A 67 -19.48 7.16 -7.28
CA VAL A 67 -19.81 6.19 -8.32
C VAL A 67 -18.50 5.70 -8.90
N TYR A 68 -18.29 4.39 -8.83
CA TYR A 68 -17.15 3.69 -9.41
C TYR A 68 -17.61 2.88 -10.62
N THR A 69 -16.81 2.90 -11.67
CA THR A 69 -16.97 2.02 -12.82
C THR A 69 -15.87 0.97 -12.75
N LEU A 70 -16.27 -0.28 -12.58
CA LEU A 70 -15.36 -1.42 -12.59
C LEU A 70 -14.80 -1.63 -14.00
N LEU A 71 -13.60 -2.21 -14.08
CA LEU A 71 -12.93 -2.54 -15.35
C LEU A 71 -13.64 -3.68 -16.10
N ALA A 72 -14.39 -4.51 -15.36
CA ALA A 72 -15.20 -5.56 -15.90
C ALA A 72 -16.49 -5.73 -15.09
N ASN A 73 -17.48 -6.30 -15.77
CA ASN A 73 -18.78 -6.59 -15.21
C ASN A 73 -18.72 -7.75 -14.19
N ILE A 74 -19.46 -7.63 -13.10
CA ILE A 74 -19.65 -8.71 -12.11
C ILE A 74 -21.14 -8.93 -11.84
N THR A 75 -21.49 -10.07 -11.23
CA THR A 75 -22.88 -10.41 -10.91
C THR A 75 -23.02 -10.75 -9.44
N PRO A 76 -23.62 -9.87 -8.61
CA PRO A 76 -23.86 -10.15 -7.21
C PRO A 76 -25.03 -11.09 -7.03
N GLN A 77 -25.04 -11.83 -5.93
CA GLN A 77 -26.25 -12.48 -5.46
C GLN A 77 -27.27 -11.40 -5.06
N ARG A 78 -28.39 -11.31 -5.79
CA ARG A 78 -29.42 -10.32 -5.48
C ARG A 78 -30.15 -10.71 -4.21
N VAL A 79 -30.16 -9.77 -3.27
CA VAL A 79 -30.84 -9.89 -1.97
C VAL A 79 -31.83 -8.75 -1.78
N SER A 80 -32.97 -9.03 -1.17
CA SER A 80 -33.82 -8.02 -0.56
C SER A 80 -33.47 -7.88 0.93
N LEU A 81 -33.46 -6.65 1.42
CA LEU A 81 -33.04 -6.33 2.78
C LEU A 81 -34.25 -6.21 3.72
N PRO A 82 -34.15 -6.67 4.98
CA PRO A 82 -35.12 -6.31 6.01
C PRO A 82 -34.97 -4.82 6.40
N ALA A 83 -35.95 -4.27 7.10
CA ALA A 83 -36.01 -2.84 7.44
C ALA A 83 -34.85 -2.35 8.33
N ASP A 84 -34.20 -3.25 9.07
CA ASP A 84 -33.10 -2.98 10.00
C ASP A 84 -31.71 -3.24 9.40
N ALA A 85 -31.62 -3.51 8.09
CA ALA A 85 -30.37 -3.64 7.34
C ALA A 85 -30.19 -2.48 6.36
N ALA A 86 -28.93 -2.19 5.99
CA ALA A 86 -28.59 -1.18 5.00
C ALA A 86 -27.66 -1.73 3.92
N ALA A 87 -27.95 -1.38 2.66
CA ALA A 87 -26.95 -1.45 1.61
C ALA A 87 -25.98 -0.27 1.78
N LEU A 88 -24.71 -0.59 2.00
CA LEU A 88 -23.62 0.37 2.07
C LEU A 88 -23.10 0.72 0.67
N MET A 89 -23.09 -0.28 -0.22
CA MET A 89 -22.73 -0.14 -1.62
C MET A 89 -23.72 -0.92 -2.47
N THR A 90 -24.03 -0.41 -3.66
CA THR A 90 -24.90 -1.09 -4.63
C THR A 90 -24.24 -1.22 -5.98
N LEU A 91 -24.41 -2.35 -6.66
CA LEU A 91 -23.99 -2.59 -8.04
C LEU A 91 -25.21 -2.64 -8.97
N GLY A 92 -25.32 -1.70 -9.90
CA GLY A 92 -26.49 -1.60 -10.79
C GLY A 92 -27.82 -1.50 -10.03
N GLY A 93 -27.82 -0.86 -8.86
CA GLY A 93 -28.97 -0.76 -7.95
C GLY A 93 -29.24 -1.98 -7.06
N GLN A 94 -28.43 -3.04 -7.14
CA GLN A 94 -28.54 -4.22 -6.27
C GLN A 94 -27.55 -4.12 -5.10
N PRO A 95 -27.86 -4.59 -3.88
CA PRO A 95 -26.90 -4.56 -2.78
C PRO A 95 -25.62 -5.33 -3.11
N LEU A 96 -24.46 -4.66 -2.99
CA LEU A 96 -23.12 -5.24 -3.10
C LEU A 96 -22.51 -5.49 -1.72
N LEU A 97 -22.67 -4.52 -0.82
CA LEU A 97 -22.20 -4.59 0.57
C LEU A 97 -23.35 -4.24 1.50
N VAL A 98 -23.64 -5.13 2.46
CA VAL A 98 -24.77 -4.99 3.39
C VAL A 98 -24.26 -4.98 4.82
N ALA A 99 -24.77 -4.07 5.64
CA ALA A 99 -24.56 -4.05 7.08
C ALA A 99 -25.88 -4.25 7.84
N ARG A 100 -25.81 -4.94 8.97
CA ARG A 100 -26.95 -5.13 9.89
C ARG A 100 -26.47 -5.30 11.33
N ALA A 101 -27.25 -4.82 12.29
CA ALA A 101 -27.10 -5.16 13.70
C ALA A 101 -27.94 -6.41 14.03
N TYR A 102 -27.41 -7.33 14.84
CA TYR A 102 -28.14 -8.53 15.25
C TYR A 102 -27.88 -8.84 16.73
N GLY A 103 -28.91 -8.69 17.56
CA GLY A 103 -28.75 -8.73 19.01
C GLY A 103 -27.81 -7.62 19.48
N SER A 104 -26.75 -7.99 20.20
CA SER A 104 -25.68 -7.07 20.60
C SER A 104 -24.51 -6.99 19.59
N GLY A 105 -24.54 -7.78 18.52
CA GLY A 105 -23.46 -7.85 17.52
C GLY A 105 -23.79 -7.13 16.23
N ARG A 106 -22.81 -7.13 15.33
CA ARG A 106 -22.86 -6.46 14.03
C ARG A 106 -22.35 -7.40 12.95
N ALA A 107 -22.98 -7.35 11.79
CA ALA A 107 -22.68 -8.22 10.66
C ALA A 107 -22.56 -7.45 9.35
N VAL A 108 -21.59 -7.81 8.53
CA VAL A 108 -21.37 -7.29 7.18
C VAL A 108 -21.34 -8.46 6.18
N GLN A 109 -21.98 -8.29 5.03
CA GLN A 109 -22.04 -9.27 3.95
C GLN A 109 -21.67 -8.62 2.61
N TRP A 110 -20.70 -9.19 1.92
CA TRP A 110 -20.44 -8.94 0.50
C TRP A 110 -21.27 -9.90 -0.36
N THR A 111 -22.02 -9.41 -1.33
CA THR A 111 -22.86 -10.26 -2.21
C THR A 111 -22.14 -10.68 -3.49
N ALA A 112 -20.92 -10.16 -3.72
CA ALA A 112 -19.99 -10.54 -4.77
C ALA A 112 -18.55 -10.40 -4.26
N LEU A 113 -17.63 -11.21 -4.79
CA LEU A 113 -16.19 -11.11 -4.54
C LEU A 113 -15.33 -10.87 -5.77
N ASP A 114 -15.90 -10.99 -6.96
CA ASP A 114 -15.15 -10.89 -8.22
C ASP A 114 -14.43 -9.54 -8.35
N TRP A 115 -14.89 -8.49 -7.65
CA TRP A 115 -14.21 -7.21 -7.54
C TRP A 115 -12.78 -7.30 -6.98
N MET A 116 -12.44 -8.33 -6.20
CA MET A 116 -11.07 -8.51 -5.69
C MET A 116 -10.06 -8.86 -6.80
N ASN A 117 -10.54 -9.27 -7.98
CA ASN A 117 -9.67 -9.50 -9.14
C ASN A 117 -9.16 -8.15 -9.69
N SER A 118 -7.85 -8.06 -9.95
CA SER A 118 -7.21 -6.89 -10.58
C SER A 118 -7.79 -6.54 -11.95
N ASP A 119 -8.34 -7.53 -12.67
CA ASP A 119 -8.99 -7.33 -13.96
C ASP A 119 -10.41 -6.73 -13.84
N VAL A 120 -10.94 -6.62 -12.62
CA VAL A 120 -12.26 -6.05 -12.32
C VAL A 120 -12.11 -4.73 -11.54
N TRP A 121 -11.44 -4.79 -10.39
CA TRP A 121 -11.14 -3.62 -9.56
C TRP A 121 -9.80 -3.86 -8.88
N GLY A 122 -9.76 -4.87 -8.01
CA GLY A 122 -8.56 -5.28 -7.31
C GLY A 122 -8.18 -4.38 -6.14
N PRO A 123 -7.07 -4.73 -5.47
CA PRO A 123 -6.56 -4.00 -4.31
C PRO A 123 -6.00 -2.64 -4.70
N MET A 124 -5.81 -1.78 -3.71
CA MET A 124 -5.23 -0.42 -3.83
C MET A 124 -6.05 0.54 -4.71
N ARG A 125 -7.30 0.20 -5.05
CA ARG A 125 -8.25 1.09 -5.74
C ARG A 125 -9.23 1.77 -4.77
N GLY A 126 -8.97 1.68 -3.47
CA GLY A 126 -9.72 2.41 -2.45
C GLY A 126 -10.96 1.69 -1.92
N TRP A 127 -11.01 0.35 -2.02
CA TRP A 127 -11.97 -0.47 -1.27
C TRP A 127 -11.30 -1.26 -0.14
N ASP A 128 -9.97 -1.20 -0.05
CA ASP A 128 -9.16 -1.78 1.01
C ASP A 128 -9.58 -1.20 2.38
N ASP A 129 -9.94 0.08 2.42
CA ASP A 129 -10.52 0.75 3.59
C ASP A 129 -11.87 0.17 3.98
N VAL A 130 -12.76 -0.04 3.00
CA VAL A 130 -14.09 -0.63 3.22
C VAL A 130 -13.95 -2.04 3.82
N VAL A 131 -12.94 -2.81 3.40
CA VAL A 131 -12.64 -4.14 3.95
C VAL A 131 -12.23 -4.06 5.42
N TRP A 132 -11.17 -3.33 5.77
CA TRP A 132 -10.71 -3.31 7.16
C TRP A 132 -11.71 -2.57 8.07
N ARG A 133 -12.40 -1.54 7.57
CA ARG A 133 -13.46 -0.84 8.31
C ARG A 133 -14.69 -1.72 8.54
N SER A 134 -14.98 -2.67 7.65
CA SER A 134 -15.99 -3.71 7.91
C SER A 134 -15.62 -4.57 9.12
N LEU A 135 -14.35 -5.00 9.21
CA LEU A 135 -13.85 -5.76 10.36
C LEU A 135 -13.94 -4.93 11.65
N VAL A 136 -13.44 -3.69 11.61
CA VAL A 136 -13.46 -2.80 12.77
C VAL A 136 -14.88 -2.45 13.18
N TRP A 137 -15.79 -2.15 12.26
CA TRP A 137 -17.17 -1.83 12.62
C TRP A 137 -17.90 -3.03 13.24
N ALA A 138 -17.72 -4.22 12.66
CA ALA A 138 -18.39 -5.43 13.10
C ALA A 138 -17.85 -5.96 14.44
N ALA A 139 -16.53 -5.88 14.65
CA ALA A 139 -15.88 -6.46 15.83
C ALA A 139 -16.39 -5.84 17.14
N ARG A 140 -16.47 -6.66 18.19
CA ARG A 140 -16.64 -6.17 19.56
C ARG A 140 -15.47 -5.26 19.94
N LYS A 141 -15.73 -4.24 20.76
CA LYS A 141 -14.71 -3.30 21.24
C LYS A 141 -14.30 -3.63 22.68
N PRO A 142 -13.02 -3.41 23.07
CA PRO A 142 -11.92 -2.95 22.22
C PRO A 142 -11.49 -3.96 21.14
N PHE A 143 -10.96 -3.47 20.02
CA PHE A 143 -10.46 -4.29 18.90
C PHE A 143 -9.10 -3.77 18.45
N VAL A 144 -8.17 -4.66 18.10
CA VAL A 144 -6.84 -4.30 17.63
C VAL A 144 -6.62 -4.74 16.19
N LEU A 145 -5.87 -3.96 15.42
CA LEU A 145 -5.50 -4.25 14.04
C LEU A 145 -4.08 -3.78 13.76
N GLN A 146 -3.28 -4.59 13.08
CA GLN A 146 -2.03 -4.17 12.47
C GLN A 146 -2.31 -3.54 11.10
N GLY A 147 -1.79 -2.34 10.87
CA GLY A 147 -1.88 -1.64 9.59
C GLY A 147 -0.79 -0.58 9.51
N MET A 148 -0.49 -0.09 8.31
CA MET A 148 0.53 0.94 8.15
C MET A 148 0.15 2.23 8.88
N PRO A 149 1.12 2.91 9.50
CA PRO A 149 0.97 4.28 9.91
C PRO A 149 0.70 5.22 8.74
N PRO A 150 0.30 6.48 8.98
CA PRO A 150 0.17 7.49 7.92
C PRO A 150 1.55 7.98 7.45
N PHE A 151 2.48 7.07 7.18
CA PHE A 151 3.76 7.40 6.58
C PHE A 151 3.55 7.97 5.19
N ILE A 152 4.45 8.86 4.78
CA ILE A 152 4.49 9.38 3.42
C ILE A 152 5.91 9.17 2.90
N THR A 153 6.04 8.44 1.80
CA THR A 153 7.29 8.33 1.04
C THR A 153 7.15 9.03 -0.31
N PHE A 154 8.30 9.44 -0.85
CA PHE A 154 8.40 10.16 -2.11
C PHE A 154 9.55 9.55 -2.90
N ARG A 155 9.25 8.96 -4.06
CA ARG A 155 10.22 8.29 -4.90
C ARG A 155 10.43 9.10 -6.18
N ILE A 156 11.67 9.49 -6.46
CA ILE A 156 12.03 10.13 -7.72
C ILE A 156 12.97 9.21 -8.49
N ASP A 157 12.55 8.82 -9.67
CA ASP A 157 13.35 8.04 -10.60
C ASP A 157 14.05 9.00 -11.60
N ASP A 158 15.09 8.52 -12.27
CA ASP A 158 15.83 9.24 -13.33
C ASP A 158 16.42 10.60 -12.92
N VAL A 159 17.11 10.64 -11.77
CA VAL A 159 17.60 11.89 -11.16
C VAL A 159 18.99 12.28 -11.65
N ASP A 160 19.15 13.49 -12.19
CA ASP A 160 20.39 14.12 -12.63
C ASP A 160 20.59 15.60 -12.16
N GLY A 161 19.60 16.22 -11.52
CA GLY A 161 19.67 17.57 -10.95
C GLY A 161 19.46 18.71 -11.97
N PRO A 162 19.61 20.00 -11.57
CA PRO A 162 20.03 20.51 -10.26
C PRO A 162 18.95 20.45 -9.17
N PHE A 163 19.35 20.52 -7.91
CA PHE A 163 18.54 20.09 -6.75
C PHE A 163 17.75 21.18 -6.02
N GLY A 164 17.41 22.29 -6.71
CA GLY A 164 16.61 23.35 -6.11
C GLY A 164 15.21 22.89 -5.68
N TRP A 165 14.60 21.99 -6.46
CA TRP A 165 13.31 21.37 -6.15
C TRP A 165 13.41 20.47 -4.91
N LEU A 166 14.51 19.72 -4.76
CA LEU A 166 14.76 18.82 -3.64
C LEU A 166 14.88 19.60 -2.32
N ALA A 167 15.66 20.68 -2.32
CA ALA A 167 15.77 21.56 -1.15
C ALA A 167 14.41 22.16 -0.75
N THR A 168 13.58 22.52 -1.73
CA THR A 168 12.21 23.01 -1.50
C THR A 168 11.34 21.92 -0.88
N SER A 169 11.32 20.72 -1.44
CA SER A 169 10.58 19.57 -0.91
C SER A 169 10.95 19.27 0.55
N ALA A 170 12.26 19.26 0.85
CA ALA A 170 12.79 19.04 2.19
C ALA A 170 12.31 20.11 3.20
N SER A 171 12.12 21.36 2.76
CA SER A 171 11.61 22.44 3.63
C SER A 171 10.17 22.21 4.09
N TYR A 172 9.39 21.42 3.35
CA TYR A 172 8.05 20.96 3.73
C TYR A 172 8.07 19.64 4.52
N GLY A 173 9.25 19.11 4.86
CA GLY A 173 9.44 17.88 5.62
C GLY A 173 9.46 16.60 4.78
N TRP A 174 9.27 16.69 3.46
CA TRP A 174 9.33 15.53 2.58
C TRP A 174 10.75 14.95 2.56
N LYS A 175 10.83 13.63 2.43
CA LYS A 175 12.11 12.91 2.42
C LYS A 175 12.23 12.01 1.19
N PRO A 176 12.56 12.59 0.02
CA PRO A 176 12.67 11.82 -1.20
C PRO A 176 13.68 10.67 -1.11
N TRP A 177 13.44 9.61 -1.87
CA TRP A 177 14.49 8.72 -2.33
C TRP A 177 14.84 9.12 -3.76
N GLU A 178 16.14 9.26 -4.03
CA GLU A 178 16.68 9.65 -5.33
C GLU A 178 17.29 8.44 -6.02
N GLY A 179 16.64 8.02 -7.10
CA GLY A 179 17.18 7.07 -8.07
C GLY A 179 18.05 7.78 -9.09
N VAL A 180 19.35 7.90 -8.84
CA VAL A 180 20.22 8.74 -9.66
C VAL A 180 20.72 8.05 -10.93
N PHE A 181 20.82 8.84 -12.01
CA PHE A 181 21.67 8.56 -13.15
C PHE A 181 23.09 9.03 -12.83
N MET A 182 23.90 8.13 -12.27
CA MET A 182 25.14 8.51 -11.59
C MET A 182 26.15 9.27 -12.47
N ASP A 183 26.12 9.05 -13.80
CA ASP A 183 27.04 9.70 -14.74
C ASP A 183 26.58 11.12 -15.13
N TYR A 184 25.33 11.50 -14.83
CA TYR A 184 24.73 12.81 -15.16
C TYR A 184 24.45 13.71 -13.96
N VAL A 185 24.58 13.21 -12.72
CA VAL A 185 24.29 14.01 -11.52
C VAL A 185 25.09 15.31 -11.49
N THR A 186 24.38 16.42 -11.45
CA THR A 186 24.91 17.78 -11.26
C THR A 186 24.64 18.27 -9.83
N ASP A 187 25.22 19.40 -9.43
CA ASP A 187 24.89 20.04 -8.13
C ASP A 187 25.04 19.12 -6.88
N ILE A 188 26.08 18.27 -6.90
CA ILE A 188 26.45 17.40 -5.77
C ILE A 188 26.50 18.13 -4.41
N PRO A 189 26.98 19.40 -4.29
CA PRO A 189 26.97 20.10 -3.01
C PRO A 189 25.58 20.22 -2.38
N THR A 190 24.55 20.54 -3.19
CA THR A 190 23.17 20.64 -2.70
C THR A 190 22.61 19.27 -2.33
N LEU A 191 22.82 18.26 -3.18
CA LEU A 191 22.40 16.88 -2.87
C LEU A 191 23.01 16.41 -1.54
N LYS A 192 24.33 16.56 -1.38
CA LYS A 192 25.04 16.21 -0.16
C LYS A 192 24.49 16.94 1.05
N GLN A 193 24.22 18.24 0.94
CA GLN A 193 23.66 19.02 2.05
C GLN A 193 22.31 18.46 2.51
N VAL A 194 21.42 18.07 1.59
CA VAL A 194 20.11 17.51 1.93
C VAL A 194 20.24 16.09 2.49
N VAL A 195 21.18 15.29 1.97
CA VAL A 195 21.53 13.95 2.50
C VAL A 195 22.07 14.05 3.93
N ASP A 196 23.04 14.92 4.20
CA ASP A 196 23.66 15.10 5.52
C ASP A 196 22.64 15.58 6.56
N ALA A 197 21.58 16.27 6.13
CA ALA A 197 20.45 16.66 6.97
C ALA A 197 19.45 15.52 7.25
N GLY A 198 19.61 14.35 6.64
CA GLY A 198 18.70 13.20 6.78
C GLY A 198 17.33 13.41 6.10
N ASN A 199 17.30 14.28 5.08
CA ASN A 199 16.09 14.66 4.35
C ASN A 199 16.00 14.02 2.95
N THR A 200 16.96 13.19 2.56
CA THR A 200 16.88 12.38 1.34
C THR A 200 17.80 11.15 1.45
N THR A 201 17.53 10.12 0.66
CA THR A 201 18.34 8.91 0.53
C THR A 201 18.64 8.66 -0.94
N VAL A 202 19.84 8.17 -1.27
CA VAL A 202 20.32 8.10 -2.67
C VAL A 202 20.83 6.70 -2.98
N SER A 203 20.44 6.17 -4.15
CA SER A 203 21.10 5.00 -4.75
C SER A 203 21.16 5.15 -6.26
N VAL A 204 22.09 4.44 -6.88
CA VAL A 204 22.16 4.34 -8.33
C VAL A 204 20.89 3.69 -8.88
N HIS A 205 20.25 4.33 -9.85
CA HIS A 205 19.10 3.80 -10.59
C HIS A 205 19.53 3.27 -11.96
N ALA A 206 20.40 4.01 -12.63
CA ALA A 206 21.15 3.59 -13.80
C ALA A 206 22.46 4.40 -13.93
N ARG A 207 23.25 4.15 -14.97
CA ARG A 207 24.37 5.03 -15.32
C ARG A 207 23.84 6.32 -15.94
N ALA A 208 22.96 6.16 -16.93
CA ALA A 208 22.28 7.20 -17.69
C ALA A 208 20.94 6.65 -18.25
N SER A 209 20.14 7.50 -18.89
CA SER A 209 18.80 7.14 -19.42
C SER A 209 18.77 5.99 -20.42
N TRP A 210 19.89 5.69 -21.07
CA TRP A 210 20.03 4.58 -22.03
C TRP A 210 21.24 3.69 -21.71
N ASP A 211 21.70 3.74 -20.47
CA ASP A 211 22.85 2.98 -19.98
C ASP A 211 22.54 2.40 -18.59
N TRP A 212 22.17 1.12 -18.57
CA TRP A 212 21.64 0.44 -17.40
C TRP A 212 22.75 -0.09 -16.50
N PHE A 213 22.53 0.05 -15.19
CA PHE A 213 23.49 -0.41 -14.19
C PHE A 213 23.35 -1.90 -13.86
N TYR A 214 22.10 -2.40 -13.73
CA TYR A 214 21.81 -3.70 -13.12
C TYR A 214 21.46 -4.81 -14.12
N PHE A 215 21.13 -4.49 -15.36
CA PHE A 215 20.67 -5.46 -16.36
C PHE A 215 20.97 -4.96 -17.79
N ASP A 216 21.26 -5.88 -18.73
CA ASP A 216 21.48 -5.54 -20.14
C ASP A 216 20.12 -5.45 -20.85
N HIS A 217 19.45 -4.31 -20.67
CA HIS A 217 18.11 -4.06 -21.22
C HIS A 217 18.06 -4.29 -22.73
N LEU A 218 19.04 -3.76 -23.47
CA LEU A 218 19.07 -3.80 -24.93
C LEU A 218 19.19 -5.22 -25.48
N ASN A 219 19.90 -6.11 -24.79
CA ASN A 219 20.05 -7.50 -25.20
C ASN A 219 19.19 -8.48 -24.39
N VAL A 220 18.36 -7.96 -23.47
CA VAL A 220 17.42 -8.70 -22.63
C VAL A 220 18.10 -9.87 -21.92
N ARG A 221 19.16 -9.58 -21.15
CA ARG A 221 19.93 -10.59 -20.41
C ARG A 221 20.69 -9.99 -19.23
N ASP A 222 21.25 -10.84 -18.40
CA ASP A 222 22.23 -10.42 -17.40
C ASP A 222 23.47 -9.80 -18.08
N TRP A 223 23.99 -8.73 -17.49
CA TRP A 223 25.31 -8.24 -17.85
C TRP A 223 26.38 -9.31 -17.59
N PRO A 224 27.46 -9.38 -18.39
CA PRO A 224 28.63 -10.18 -18.03
C PRO A 224 29.16 -9.77 -16.65
N ASP A 225 29.64 -10.73 -15.85
CA ASP A 225 30.12 -10.48 -14.48
C ASP A 225 31.18 -9.37 -14.40
N SER A 226 32.02 -9.22 -15.43
CA SER A 226 33.02 -8.15 -15.50
C SER A 226 32.39 -6.76 -15.59
N VAL A 227 31.25 -6.64 -16.28
CA VAL A 227 30.48 -5.38 -16.37
C VAL A 227 29.79 -5.10 -15.05
N VAL A 228 29.17 -6.12 -14.44
CA VAL A 228 28.58 -5.99 -13.09
C VAL A 228 29.65 -5.53 -12.09
N ALA A 229 30.80 -6.18 -12.07
CA ALA A 229 31.91 -5.82 -11.18
C ALA A 229 32.38 -4.37 -11.40
N GLN A 230 32.50 -3.93 -12.66
CA GLN A 230 32.87 -2.56 -12.97
C GLN A 230 31.80 -1.55 -12.54
N ASN A 231 30.52 -1.84 -12.79
CA ASN A 231 29.40 -0.98 -12.38
C ASN A 231 29.40 -0.80 -10.86
N PHE A 232 29.49 -1.88 -10.08
CA PHE A 232 29.56 -1.79 -8.62
C PHE A 232 30.82 -1.05 -8.12
N ALA A 233 31.97 -1.21 -8.79
CA ALA A 233 33.17 -0.45 -8.47
C ALA A 233 32.98 1.06 -8.71
N ASP A 234 32.40 1.43 -9.86
CA ASP A 234 32.13 2.81 -10.22
C ASP A 234 31.11 3.46 -9.29
N GLY A 235 30.00 2.77 -9.01
CA GLY A 235 28.97 3.25 -8.07
C GLY A 235 29.55 3.44 -6.66
N THR A 236 30.37 2.50 -6.18
CA THR A 236 31.07 2.63 -4.89
C THR A 236 32.00 3.85 -4.87
N ALA A 237 32.76 4.06 -5.96
CA ALA A 237 33.65 5.19 -6.09
C ALA A 237 32.87 6.52 -6.11
N TRP A 238 31.75 6.59 -6.84
CA TRP A 238 30.88 7.77 -6.89
C TRP A 238 30.35 8.15 -5.50
N HIS A 239 29.76 7.19 -4.77
CA HIS A 239 29.25 7.42 -3.41
C HIS A 239 30.36 7.85 -2.45
N THR A 240 31.53 7.22 -2.53
CA THR A 240 32.70 7.54 -1.69
C THR A 240 33.24 8.93 -1.98
N GLN A 241 33.44 9.26 -3.27
CA GLN A 241 33.99 10.55 -3.71
C GLN A 241 33.07 11.70 -3.32
N ASN A 242 31.76 11.51 -3.46
CA ASN A 242 30.76 12.53 -3.15
C ASN A 242 30.34 12.53 -1.67
N GLN A 243 30.85 11.59 -0.85
CA GLN A 243 30.50 11.46 0.57
C GLN A 243 28.98 11.39 0.80
N ILE A 244 28.29 10.62 -0.06
CA ILE A 244 26.85 10.35 0.00
C ILE A 244 26.69 8.87 0.35
N PRO A 245 26.09 8.53 1.51
CA PRO A 245 25.82 7.14 1.87
C PRO A 245 24.94 6.44 0.83
N ILE A 246 25.16 5.14 0.65
CA ILE A 246 24.31 4.30 -0.20
C ILE A 246 23.02 4.00 0.58
N SER A 247 21.89 4.30 -0.04
CA SER A 247 20.55 3.92 0.44
C SER A 247 20.44 2.40 0.62
N LYS A 248 19.74 1.97 1.66
CA LYS A 248 19.39 0.55 1.86
C LYS A 248 18.31 0.06 0.90
N PHE A 249 17.60 0.99 0.26
CA PHE A 249 16.62 0.74 -0.79
C PHE A 249 17.22 1.02 -2.17
N VAL A 250 17.08 0.06 -3.10
CA VAL A 250 17.49 0.19 -4.50
C VAL A 250 16.34 -0.17 -5.44
N LEU A 251 16.10 0.65 -6.45
CA LEU A 251 15.18 0.37 -7.55
C LEU A 251 15.91 0.68 -8.87
N PRO A 252 16.12 -0.29 -9.77
CA PRO A 252 16.76 -0.09 -11.06
C PRO A 252 15.86 0.61 -12.08
N HIS A 253 16.47 1.26 -13.07
CA HIS A 253 15.74 1.71 -14.26
C HIS A 253 15.02 0.51 -14.92
N ASN A 254 13.76 0.74 -15.32
CA ASN A 254 12.83 -0.29 -15.78
C ASN A 254 12.53 -1.43 -14.78
N TYR A 255 12.87 -1.28 -13.49
CA TYR A 255 12.72 -2.31 -12.46
C TYR A 255 13.60 -3.56 -12.65
N GLU A 256 14.56 -3.52 -13.58
CA GLU A 256 15.30 -4.69 -14.04
C GLU A 256 16.54 -4.98 -13.20
N PHE A 257 16.55 -6.14 -12.55
CA PHE A 257 17.75 -6.70 -11.94
C PHE A 257 18.24 -7.88 -12.76
N GLY A 258 19.54 -7.96 -13.05
CA GLY A 258 20.16 -9.22 -13.46
C GLY A 258 20.26 -10.20 -12.30
N THR A 259 20.35 -11.51 -12.58
CA THR A 259 20.44 -12.52 -11.50
C THR A 259 21.78 -12.46 -10.74
N ASN A 260 22.83 -11.94 -11.37
CA ASN A 260 24.19 -11.87 -10.85
C ASN A 260 24.56 -10.58 -10.09
N VAL A 261 23.64 -9.63 -9.90
CA VAL A 261 23.94 -8.34 -9.23
C VAL A 261 23.81 -8.37 -7.71
N PHE A 262 23.16 -9.39 -7.16
CA PHE A 262 22.79 -9.43 -5.73
C PHE A 262 23.98 -9.55 -4.78
N GLY A 263 25.10 -10.11 -5.23
CA GLY A 263 26.35 -10.08 -4.44
C GLY A 263 26.87 -8.66 -4.23
N GLY A 264 26.78 -7.81 -5.26
CA GLY A 264 27.14 -6.39 -5.17
C GLY A 264 26.19 -5.60 -4.27
N LEU A 265 24.88 -5.84 -4.41
CA LEU A 265 23.86 -5.22 -3.54
C LEU A 265 24.07 -5.59 -2.06
N GLN A 266 24.35 -6.86 -1.77
CA GLN A 266 24.67 -7.31 -0.42
C GLN A 266 25.91 -6.60 0.13
N ALA A 267 26.96 -6.44 -0.68
CA ALA A 267 28.19 -5.74 -0.28
C ALA A 267 27.96 -4.24 -0.01
N TRP A 268 27.00 -3.61 -0.70
CA TRP A 268 26.54 -2.25 -0.41
C TRP A 268 25.66 -2.15 0.85
N GLY A 269 25.26 -3.27 1.45
CA GLY A 269 24.35 -3.28 2.59
C GLY A 269 22.90 -2.99 2.20
N VAL A 270 22.53 -3.22 0.95
CA VAL A 270 21.14 -3.10 0.47
C VAL A 270 20.31 -4.19 1.13
N GLU A 271 19.18 -3.79 1.70
CA GLU A 271 18.23 -4.68 2.38
C GLU A 271 16.88 -4.72 1.67
N PHE A 272 16.56 -3.63 0.97
CA PHE A 272 15.26 -3.40 0.35
C PHE A 272 15.45 -3.14 -1.13
N ILE A 273 14.51 -3.65 -1.92
CA ILE A 273 14.47 -3.38 -3.35
C ILE A 273 13.06 -2.97 -3.76
N GLY A 274 12.95 -2.30 -4.91
CA GLY A 274 11.69 -2.14 -5.61
C GLY A 274 11.75 -2.79 -6.97
N THR A 275 10.94 -3.82 -7.20
CA THR A 275 10.74 -4.37 -8.54
C THR A 275 9.39 -5.07 -8.66
N ASN A 276 8.83 -5.02 -9.88
CA ASN A 276 7.66 -5.80 -10.28
C ASN A 276 8.00 -6.85 -11.34
N THR A 277 9.27 -7.01 -11.70
CA THR A 277 9.77 -8.04 -12.63
C THR A 277 10.52 -9.12 -11.86
N VAL A 278 10.65 -10.30 -12.47
CA VAL A 278 11.50 -11.36 -11.90
C VAL A 278 12.95 -11.04 -12.27
N PRO A 279 13.92 -11.11 -11.35
CA PRO A 279 15.33 -10.91 -11.70
C PRO A 279 15.76 -11.83 -12.85
N GLY A 280 16.54 -11.29 -13.79
CA GLY A 280 16.93 -11.94 -15.04
C GLY A 280 15.91 -11.80 -16.19
N THR A 281 14.84 -11.03 -16.00
CA THR A 281 13.84 -10.73 -17.04
C THR A 281 13.70 -9.24 -17.26
N ALA A 282 13.38 -8.84 -18.49
CA ALA A 282 13.13 -7.45 -18.84
C ALA A 282 11.77 -6.97 -18.36
N TYR A 283 11.63 -5.65 -18.24
CA TYR A 283 10.35 -4.97 -18.27
C TYR A 283 9.55 -5.40 -19.51
N GLU A 284 8.23 -5.30 -19.42
CA GLU A 284 7.29 -5.92 -20.35
C GLU A 284 7.11 -7.44 -20.20
N SER A 285 7.92 -8.11 -19.37
CA SER A 285 7.68 -9.49 -18.95
C SER A 285 6.47 -9.60 -18.01
N PRO A 286 5.93 -10.82 -17.80
CA PRO A 286 4.96 -11.08 -16.75
C PRO A 286 5.44 -10.53 -15.40
N CYS A 287 4.54 -9.91 -14.65
CA CYS A 287 4.90 -9.36 -13.36
C CYS A 287 5.29 -10.48 -12.39
N MET A 288 6.20 -10.18 -11.48
CA MET A 288 6.62 -11.09 -10.44
C MET A 288 5.44 -11.47 -9.52
N LYS A 289 5.41 -12.75 -9.15
CA LYS A 289 4.52 -13.22 -8.08
C LYS A 289 5.11 -12.83 -6.73
N GLY A 290 4.32 -12.14 -5.91
CA GLY A 290 4.75 -11.69 -4.60
C GLY A 290 3.57 -11.28 -3.72
N GLY A 291 3.78 -11.34 -2.41
CA GLY A 291 2.82 -10.87 -1.44
C GLY A 291 2.61 -9.34 -1.44
N PRO A 292 1.49 -8.88 -0.88
CA PRO A 292 0.37 -9.69 -0.39
C PRO A 292 -0.61 -10.09 -1.51
N TYR A 293 -0.73 -9.30 -2.58
CA TYR A 293 -1.86 -9.42 -3.51
C TYR A 293 -1.59 -10.25 -4.77
N ARG A 294 -0.33 -10.58 -5.08
CA ARG A 294 0.08 -11.17 -6.36
C ARG A 294 0.65 -12.58 -6.25
N LYS A 295 0.47 -13.27 -5.12
CA LYS A 295 0.99 -14.63 -4.92
C LYS A 295 0.42 -15.64 -5.92
N ASN A 296 -0.85 -15.46 -6.29
CA ASN A 296 -1.60 -16.39 -7.14
C ASN A 296 -2.08 -15.76 -8.47
N ILE A 297 -1.58 -14.58 -8.83
CA ILE A 297 -1.99 -13.93 -10.07
C ILE A 297 -1.42 -14.69 -11.28
N THR A 298 -2.23 -14.84 -12.33
CA THR A 298 -1.84 -15.55 -13.57
C THR A 298 -1.75 -14.62 -14.78
N ASN A 299 -2.50 -13.51 -14.76
CA ASN A 299 -2.57 -12.54 -15.84
C ASN A 299 -2.09 -11.19 -15.31
N CYS A 300 -0.80 -10.98 -15.32
CA CYS A 300 -0.21 -9.72 -14.87
C CYS A 300 1.07 -9.47 -15.67
N GLN A 301 1.17 -8.30 -16.29
CA GLN A 301 2.37 -7.83 -16.97
C GLN A 301 3.01 -6.70 -16.17
N SER A 302 4.33 -6.53 -16.23
CA SER A 302 5.04 -5.48 -15.47
C SER A 302 4.71 -4.05 -15.90
N PHE A 303 4.13 -3.86 -17.09
CA PHE A 303 3.79 -2.57 -17.68
C PHE A 303 2.32 -2.17 -17.53
N GLU A 304 1.51 -2.97 -16.84
CA GLU A 304 0.10 -2.63 -16.68
C GLU A 304 -0.07 -1.33 -15.89
N ASN A 305 -1.14 -0.62 -16.23
CA ASN A 305 -1.55 0.60 -15.53
C ASN A 305 -2.44 0.30 -14.30
N ASN A 306 -2.26 -0.88 -13.70
CA ASN A 306 -2.92 -1.33 -12.48
C ASN A 306 -2.05 -1.00 -11.26
N PRO A 307 -2.63 -0.66 -10.09
CA PRO A 307 -1.84 -0.41 -8.90
C PRO A 307 -0.96 -1.61 -8.49
N TYR A 308 0.31 -1.38 -8.18
CA TYR A 308 1.22 -2.39 -7.62
C TYR A 308 1.44 -2.15 -6.14
N TYR A 309 1.40 -3.25 -5.39
CA TYR A 309 1.86 -3.29 -4.01
C TYR A 309 2.58 -4.61 -3.76
N TYR A 310 3.85 -4.52 -3.38
CA TYR A 310 4.68 -5.64 -2.95
C TYR A 310 5.25 -5.37 -1.56
N ALA A 311 5.21 -6.41 -0.73
CA ALA A 311 5.79 -6.46 0.61
C ALA A 311 6.16 -7.91 0.93
N ASP A 312 7.20 -8.44 0.28
CA ASP A 312 7.60 -9.84 0.40
C ASP A 312 9.10 -10.02 0.13
N TYR A 313 9.67 -11.13 0.60
CA TYR A 313 11.05 -11.46 0.27
C TYR A 313 11.19 -11.88 -1.19
N LEU A 314 12.21 -11.35 -1.86
CA LEU A 314 12.54 -11.74 -3.22
C LEU A 314 13.19 -13.14 -3.23
N THR A 315 12.80 -13.96 -4.20
CA THR A 315 13.56 -15.17 -4.58
C THR A 315 14.31 -14.88 -5.87
N ILE A 316 15.62 -15.15 -5.89
CA ILE A 316 16.48 -14.86 -7.04
C ILE A 316 16.71 -16.16 -7.82
N PRO A 317 16.30 -16.25 -9.11
CA PRO A 317 16.49 -17.45 -9.91
C PRO A 317 17.96 -17.87 -9.94
N GLY A 318 18.22 -19.15 -9.64
CA GLY A 318 19.59 -19.70 -9.65
C GLY A 318 20.45 -19.39 -8.41
N HIS A 319 19.98 -18.53 -7.49
CA HIS A 319 20.77 -18.05 -6.35
C HIS A 319 20.07 -18.23 -4.99
N PRO A 320 19.88 -19.48 -4.52
CA PRO A 320 19.21 -19.75 -3.24
C PRO A 320 19.97 -19.19 -2.03
N GLU A 321 21.26 -18.89 -2.15
CA GLU A 321 22.07 -18.25 -1.12
C GLU A 321 21.51 -16.87 -0.70
N PHE A 322 20.77 -16.18 -1.56
CA PHE A 322 20.17 -14.88 -1.27
C PHE A 322 18.72 -14.93 -0.77
N ASN A 323 18.15 -16.13 -0.59
CA ASN A 323 16.78 -16.28 -0.10
C ASN A 323 16.62 -15.62 1.28
N GLY A 324 15.58 -14.78 1.41
CA GLY A 324 15.28 -14.08 2.65
C GLY A 324 16.20 -12.90 2.97
N GLN A 325 17.07 -12.48 2.05
CA GLN A 325 17.99 -11.36 2.27
C GLN A 325 17.43 -10.03 1.76
N PHE A 326 16.82 -10.01 0.58
CA PHE A 326 16.29 -8.80 -0.05
C PHE A 326 14.77 -8.77 0.08
N PHE A 327 14.26 -7.73 0.73
CA PHE A 327 12.83 -7.53 0.92
C PHE A 327 12.29 -6.56 -0.13
N ASN A 328 11.38 -7.01 -0.99
CA ASN A 328 10.78 -6.19 -2.03
C ASN A 328 9.65 -5.33 -1.45
N VAL A 329 9.81 -4.02 -1.55
CA VAL A 329 8.82 -3.01 -1.16
C VAL A 329 8.57 -2.10 -2.34
N LEU A 330 7.37 -2.16 -2.89
CA LEU A 330 6.99 -1.32 -4.02
C LEU A 330 5.54 -0.92 -3.85
N THR A 331 5.27 0.38 -3.87
CA THR A 331 3.90 0.90 -3.96
C THR A 331 3.78 1.87 -5.11
N GLU A 332 2.89 1.57 -6.03
CA GLU A 332 2.60 2.42 -7.19
C GLU A 332 1.11 2.44 -7.46
N ILE A 333 0.50 3.61 -7.24
CA ILE A 333 -0.92 3.82 -7.55
C ILE A 333 -1.04 4.21 -9.02
N ARG A 334 -0.93 3.22 -9.90
CA ARG A 334 -1.10 3.41 -11.33
C ARG A 334 -2.59 3.51 -11.70
N GLY A 335 -2.88 4.18 -12.81
CA GLY A 335 -4.22 4.30 -13.38
C GLY A 335 -5.16 5.29 -12.68
N ASP A 336 -4.63 6.28 -11.94
CA ASP A 336 -5.44 7.36 -11.37
C ASP A 336 -4.72 8.72 -11.26
N PRO A 337 -4.67 9.53 -12.34
CA PRO A 337 -5.25 9.29 -13.66
C PRO A 337 -4.30 8.56 -14.62
N ALA A 338 -3.02 8.46 -14.27
CA ALA A 338 -1.96 7.98 -15.15
C ALA A 338 -1.09 6.94 -14.46
N TYR A 339 -0.03 6.51 -15.14
CA TYR A 339 0.98 5.60 -14.61
C TYR A 339 1.63 6.16 -13.33
N GLU A 340 2.03 7.43 -13.35
CA GLU A 340 2.76 8.12 -12.29
C GLU A 340 2.12 9.49 -11.97
N TRP A 341 2.67 10.21 -10.99
CA TRP A 341 2.13 11.52 -10.59
C TRP A 341 2.23 12.59 -11.68
N ALA A 342 3.33 12.59 -12.44
CA ALA A 342 3.62 13.49 -13.56
C ALA A 342 3.31 14.97 -13.26
N PRO A 343 4.03 15.61 -12.32
CA PRO A 343 3.79 17.01 -11.94
C PRO A 343 4.09 17.97 -13.09
N ASP A 344 3.44 19.13 -13.10
CA ASP A 344 3.63 20.18 -14.11
C ASP A 344 3.38 21.59 -13.49
N ASN A 345 3.36 22.64 -14.32
CA ASN A 345 3.09 24.00 -13.87
C ASN A 345 1.60 24.31 -13.57
N ASP A 346 0.67 23.38 -13.80
CA ASP A 346 -0.70 23.47 -13.29
C ASP A 346 -0.72 22.96 -11.84
N VAL A 347 -0.48 23.88 -10.91
CA VAL A 347 -0.36 23.61 -9.47
C VAL A 347 -1.59 22.87 -8.94
N ALA A 348 -2.81 23.31 -9.28
CA ALA A 348 -4.02 22.74 -8.71
C ALA A 348 -4.24 21.30 -9.18
N SER A 349 -4.07 21.06 -10.49
CA SER A 349 -4.19 19.72 -11.08
C SER A 349 -3.09 18.79 -10.58
N THR A 350 -1.85 19.27 -10.47
CA THR A 350 -0.72 18.52 -9.93
C THR A 350 -0.96 18.10 -8.47
N VAL A 351 -1.41 19.03 -7.61
CA VAL A 351 -1.75 18.72 -6.21
C VAL A 351 -2.86 17.67 -6.13
N ASP A 352 -3.93 17.80 -6.91
CA ASP A 352 -5.03 16.84 -6.92
C ASP A 352 -4.57 15.41 -7.29
N ARG A 353 -3.76 15.27 -8.35
CA ARG A 353 -3.21 13.97 -8.77
C ARG A 353 -2.36 13.33 -7.66
N GLY A 354 -1.46 14.10 -7.05
CA GLY A 354 -0.57 13.60 -6.01
C GLY A 354 -1.32 13.16 -4.75
N LEU A 355 -2.34 13.94 -4.36
CA LEU A 355 -3.21 13.60 -3.23
C LEU A 355 -4.04 12.35 -3.53
N ARG A 356 -4.53 12.15 -4.75
CA ARG A 356 -5.27 10.92 -5.12
C ARG A 356 -4.42 9.67 -4.98
N HIS A 357 -3.16 9.71 -5.44
CA HIS A 357 -2.23 8.59 -5.27
C HIS A 357 -2.04 8.26 -3.78
N LEU A 358 -1.71 9.25 -2.96
CA LEU A 358 -1.41 9.02 -1.55
C LEU A 358 -2.64 8.59 -0.74
N ARG A 359 -3.82 9.17 -1.02
CA ARG A 359 -5.04 8.88 -0.26
C ARG A 359 -5.43 7.42 -0.32
N ARG A 360 -5.29 6.74 -1.47
CA ARG A 360 -5.67 5.33 -1.61
C ARG A 360 -4.91 4.42 -0.64
N ALA A 361 -3.59 4.59 -0.57
CA ALA A 361 -2.76 3.83 0.37
C ALA A 361 -2.99 4.26 1.82
N LEU A 362 -3.14 5.56 2.09
CA LEU A 362 -3.41 6.08 3.44
C LEU A 362 -4.70 5.53 4.04
N THR A 363 -5.78 5.49 3.26
CA THR A 363 -7.06 4.94 3.73
C THR A 363 -7.03 3.42 3.79
N GLY A 364 -6.30 2.76 2.88
CA GLY A 364 -6.12 1.31 2.85
C GLY A 364 -5.26 0.73 3.99
N MET A 365 -4.50 1.58 4.69
CA MET A 365 -3.44 1.17 5.63
C MET A 365 -2.28 0.43 4.95
N ASP A 366 -1.97 0.82 3.72
CA ASP A 366 -0.80 0.40 2.93
C ASP A 366 0.30 1.46 3.01
N LEU A 367 1.50 1.17 2.49
CA LEU A 367 2.58 2.17 2.44
C LEU A 367 2.30 3.23 1.36
N PRO A 368 2.03 4.50 1.69
CA PRO A 368 1.78 5.53 0.69
C PRO A 368 3.10 6.03 0.09
N SER A 369 3.23 5.90 -1.23
CA SER A 369 4.33 6.45 -2.01
C SER A 369 3.77 7.26 -3.17
N VAL A 370 4.21 8.51 -3.30
CA VAL A 370 4.07 9.24 -4.55
C VAL A 370 5.35 9.03 -5.35
N PHE A 371 5.21 8.64 -6.61
CA PHE A 371 6.36 8.41 -7.49
C PHE A 371 6.24 9.22 -8.78
N THR A 372 7.39 9.66 -9.29
CA THR A 372 7.53 10.43 -10.53
C THR A 372 8.97 10.29 -11.03
N HIS A 373 9.22 10.76 -12.24
CA HIS A 373 10.58 11.00 -12.73
C HIS A 373 10.97 12.48 -12.63
N GLU A 374 12.27 12.77 -12.53
CA GLU A 374 12.78 14.14 -12.38
C GLU A 374 12.47 15.03 -13.60
N TYR A 375 12.43 14.47 -14.82
CA TYR A 375 12.15 15.25 -16.03
C TYR A 375 10.78 15.94 -16.03
N TYR A 376 9.81 15.49 -15.23
CA TYR A 376 8.56 16.22 -15.00
C TYR A 376 8.75 17.47 -14.11
N ILE A 377 9.72 17.42 -13.20
CA ILE A 377 9.98 18.47 -12.20
C ILE A 377 10.85 19.58 -12.80
N GLN A 378 11.84 19.24 -13.64
CA GLN A 378 12.85 20.18 -14.15
C GLN A 378 12.27 21.45 -14.81
N ASN A 379 11.11 21.34 -15.44
CA ASN A 379 10.46 22.46 -16.14
C ASN A 379 9.43 23.22 -15.27
N ILE A 380 9.24 22.83 -14.00
CA ILE A 380 8.36 23.50 -13.06
C ILE A 380 9.09 24.71 -12.47
N THR A 381 8.45 25.88 -12.49
CA THR A 381 9.04 27.07 -11.86
C THR A 381 9.16 26.86 -10.35
N ALA A 382 10.20 27.43 -9.72
CA ALA A 382 10.41 27.30 -8.28
C ALA A 382 9.19 27.73 -7.45
N ALA A 383 8.48 28.79 -7.87
CA ALA A 383 7.26 29.26 -7.22
C ALA A 383 6.10 28.26 -7.34
N ASN A 384 5.95 27.62 -8.51
CA ASN A 384 4.92 26.59 -8.69
C ASN A 384 5.27 25.32 -7.92
N TRP A 385 6.54 24.92 -7.89
CA TRP A 385 6.98 23.76 -7.10
C TRP A 385 6.74 23.99 -5.60
N ASP A 386 7.09 25.15 -5.07
CA ASP A 386 6.78 25.55 -3.70
C ASP A 386 5.27 25.48 -3.41
N ALA A 387 4.43 26.02 -4.30
CA ALA A 387 2.98 25.97 -4.18
C ALA A 387 2.42 24.53 -4.25
N ILE A 388 3.01 23.67 -5.09
CA ILE A 388 2.66 22.24 -5.18
C ILE A 388 2.97 21.54 -3.87
N MET A 389 4.19 21.69 -3.34
CA MET A 389 4.60 21.04 -2.08
C MET A 389 3.76 21.54 -0.90
N SER A 390 3.48 22.85 -0.84
CA SER A 390 2.56 23.42 0.15
C SER A 390 1.14 22.82 0.03
N GLY A 391 0.61 22.72 -1.19
CA GLY A 391 -0.73 22.20 -1.45
C GLY A 391 -0.86 20.72 -1.08
N MET A 392 0.15 19.90 -1.42
CA MET A 392 0.19 18.51 -1.02
C MET A 392 0.27 18.34 0.49
N THR A 393 1.16 19.06 1.18
CA THR A 393 1.27 18.99 2.64
C THR A 393 -0.03 19.39 3.34
N ALA A 394 -0.66 20.49 2.90
CA ALA A 394 -1.95 20.92 3.44
C ALA A 394 -3.06 19.88 3.19
N GLY A 395 -3.10 19.28 2.00
CA GLY A 395 -4.10 18.27 1.62
C GLY A 395 -3.97 16.94 2.37
N LEU A 396 -2.82 16.68 3.01
CA LEU A 396 -2.54 15.48 3.79
C LEU A 396 -2.75 15.69 5.30
N GLN A 397 -2.83 16.94 5.79
CA GLN A 397 -2.84 17.30 7.21
C GLN A 397 -3.85 16.49 8.05
N SER A 398 -5.03 16.19 7.52
CA SER A 398 -6.08 15.43 8.23
C SER A 398 -5.71 14.00 8.55
N TYR A 399 -4.75 13.42 7.82
CA TYR A 399 -4.21 12.08 8.07
C TYR A 399 -3.12 12.07 9.14
N GLN A 400 -2.66 13.24 9.59
CA GLN A 400 -1.50 13.41 10.48
C GLN A 400 -0.26 12.72 9.89
N PRO A 401 0.20 13.17 8.70
CA PRO A 401 1.21 12.46 7.94
C PRO A 401 2.56 12.45 8.66
N GLU A 402 3.28 11.34 8.52
CA GLU A 402 4.63 11.16 9.01
C GLU A 402 5.59 10.98 7.82
N TYR A 403 6.27 12.05 7.43
CA TYR A 403 7.20 12.03 6.30
C TYR A 403 8.49 11.29 6.67
N VAL A 404 8.75 10.18 5.96
CA VAL A 404 9.86 9.26 6.24
C VAL A 404 10.60 8.92 4.95
N THR A 405 11.87 8.53 5.07
CA THR A 405 12.63 8.02 3.92
C THR A 405 12.07 6.67 3.46
N MET A 406 12.35 6.30 2.20
CA MET A 406 11.98 4.98 1.70
C MET A 406 12.64 3.86 2.52
N ASP A 407 13.89 4.03 2.94
CA ASP A 407 14.63 3.08 3.78
C ASP A 407 13.89 2.77 5.09
N TYR A 408 13.45 3.82 5.81
CA TYR A 408 12.74 3.67 7.07
C TYR A 408 11.37 3.01 6.86
N ALA A 409 10.65 3.44 5.82
CA ALA A 409 9.35 2.86 5.49
C ALA A 409 9.47 1.39 5.11
N ALA A 410 10.44 1.02 4.27
CA ALA A 410 10.67 -0.35 3.84
C ALA A 410 11.08 -1.25 5.02
N GLN A 411 11.90 -0.74 5.94
CA GLN A 411 12.22 -1.43 7.20
C GLN A 411 10.96 -1.68 8.04
N TYR A 412 10.08 -0.68 8.16
CA TYR A 412 8.83 -0.83 8.89
C TYR A 412 7.89 -1.86 8.25
N VAL A 413 7.75 -1.83 6.91
CA VAL A 413 6.96 -2.82 6.17
C VAL A 413 7.50 -4.23 6.42
N ARG A 414 8.83 -4.43 6.36
CA ARG A 414 9.45 -5.71 6.69
C ARG A 414 9.17 -6.14 8.13
N ALA A 415 9.30 -5.23 9.10
CA ALA A 415 9.00 -5.52 10.51
C ALA A 415 7.53 -5.95 10.71
N MET A 416 6.59 -5.35 9.97
CA MET A 416 5.18 -5.77 9.95
C MET A 416 4.96 -7.10 9.24
N TYR A 417 5.77 -7.44 8.23
CA TYR A 417 5.73 -8.74 7.56
C TYR A 417 6.22 -9.87 8.48
N THR A 418 7.28 -9.62 9.26
CA THR A 418 7.92 -10.62 10.13
C THR A 418 7.30 -10.71 11.52
N SER A 419 6.22 -9.97 11.80
CA SER A 419 5.52 -10.00 13.09
C SER A 419 4.01 -9.94 12.96
N ASN A 420 3.29 -10.65 13.83
CA ASN A 420 1.83 -10.70 13.81
C ASN A 420 1.23 -10.65 15.22
N ILE A 421 0.04 -10.06 15.36
CA ILE A 421 -0.79 -10.22 16.57
C ILE A 421 -1.20 -11.69 16.67
N ALA A 422 -0.71 -12.37 17.71
CA ALA A 422 -1.03 -13.77 18.00
C ALA A 422 -2.31 -13.89 18.84
N SER A 423 -2.53 -12.95 19.76
CA SER A 423 -3.73 -12.89 20.59
C SER A 423 -3.97 -11.48 21.13
N SER A 424 -5.22 -11.17 21.46
CA SER A 424 -5.58 -9.97 22.21
C SER A 424 -6.73 -10.31 23.16
N VAL A 425 -6.52 -10.08 24.46
CA VAL A 425 -7.43 -10.50 25.53
C VAL A 425 -7.79 -9.29 26.38
N PHE A 426 -9.09 -8.98 26.43
CA PHE A 426 -9.64 -7.91 27.25
C PHE A 426 -10.19 -8.46 28.56
N ASN A 427 -9.72 -7.92 29.69
CA ASN A 427 -10.26 -8.19 31.01
C ASN A 427 -11.21 -7.06 31.43
N ALA A 428 -12.52 -7.32 31.33
CA ALA A 428 -13.54 -6.35 31.69
C ALA A 428 -13.55 -5.95 33.19
N GLY A 429 -12.98 -6.78 34.07
CA GLY A 429 -12.90 -6.48 35.50
C GLY A 429 -11.81 -5.47 35.86
N SER A 430 -10.70 -5.48 35.12
CA SER A 430 -9.59 -4.53 35.31
C SER A 430 -9.55 -3.41 34.29
N GLY A 431 -10.26 -3.54 33.15
CA GLY A 431 -10.14 -2.61 32.02
C GLY A 431 -8.85 -2.78 31.21
N LEU A 432 -8.08 -3.86 31.46
CA LEU A 432 -6.82 -4.12 30.79
C LEU A 432 -7.01 -4.92 29.50
N LEU A 433 -6.36 -4.46 28.44
CA LEU A 433 -6.19 -5.18 27.18
C LEU A 433 -4.74 -5.63 27.03
N ASP A 434 -4.53 -6.95 27.02
CA ASP A 434 -3.23 -7.56 26.75
C ASP A 434 -3.18 -8.04 25.31
N THR A 435 -2.29 -7.46 24.50
CA THR A 435 -2.07 -7.88 23.11
C THR A 435 -0.71 -8.54 22.98
N THR A 436 -0.71 -9.81 22.59
CA THR A 436 0.52 -10.59 22.34
C THR A 436 0.87 -10.54 20.87
N LEU A 437 2.10 -10.12 20.57
CA LEU A 437 2.69 -10.22 19.25
C LEU A 437 3.72 -11.36 19.22
N ALA A 438 3.83 -12.03 18.08
CA ALA A 438 4.79 -13.10 17.82
C ALA A 438 5.58 -12.82 16.54
N GLY A 439 6.77 -13.41 16.43
CA GLY A 439 7.71 -13.19 15.32
C GLY A 439 8.88 -12.31 15.76
N SER A 440 9.34 -11.43 14.88
CA SER A 440 10.45 -10.53 15.18
C SER A 440 10.29 -9.20 14.47
N THR A 441 10.80 -8.14 15.11
CA THR A 441 10.94 -6.81 14.54
C THR A 441 12.35 -6.32 14.80
N ASP A 442 12.89 -5.52 13.89
CA ASP A 442 14.21 -4.88 13.99
C ASP A 442 14.11 -3.37 14.25
N MET A 443 12.88 -2.87 14.37
CA MET A 443 12.54 -1.51 14.79
C MET A 443 11.22 -1.51 15.58
N ASN A 444 10.94 -0.43 16.30
CA ASN A 444 9.65 -0.26 16.95
C ASN A 444 8.52 -0.23 15.90
N THR A 445 7.42 -0.89 16.21
CA THR A 445 6.20 -0.87 15.39
C THR A 445 5.01 -0.35 16.20
N ARG A 446 3.82 -0.37 15.60
CA ARG A 446 2.56 -0.08 16.29
C ARG A 446 1.42 -0.87 15.69
N PHE A 447 0.41 -1.11 16.51
CA PHE A 447 -0.92 -1.52 16.06
C PHE A 447 -1.94 -0.43 16.39
N TYR A 448 -3.12 -0.50 15.77
CA TYR A 448 -4.24 0.39 16.06
C TYR A 448 -5.18 -0.25 17.08
N LEU A 449 -5.48 0.49 18.15
CA LEU A 449 -6.54 0.19 19.10
C LEU A 449 -7.80 0.96 18.71
N PHE A 450 -8.89 0.22 18.56
CA PHE A 450 -10.23 0.76 18.33
C PHE A 450 -11.11 0.56 19.55
N THR A 451 -11.65 1.66 20.07
CA THR A 451 -12.64 1.70 21.15
C THR A 451 -13.95 2.29 20.63
N GLU A 452 -15.02 2.19 21.42
CA GLU A 452 -16.32 2.77 21.05
C GLU A 452 -17.00 3.39 22.27
N THR A 453 -17.41 4.64 22.13
CA THR A 453 -18.19 5.38 23.14
C THR A 453 -19.37 6.04 22.47
N GLY A 454 -20.58 5.81 22.97
CA GLY A 454 -21.80 6.41 22.41
C GLY A 454 -22.06 6.07 20.93
N GLY A 455 -21.58 4.93 20.45
CA GLY A 455 -21.69 4.53 19.04
C GLY A 455 -20.60 5.11 18.12
N ALA A 456 -19.72 5.97 18.62
CA ALA A 456 -18.61 6.52 17.88
C ALA A 456 -17.35 5.67 18.08
N ILE A 457 -16.79 5.15 16.99
CA ILE A 457 -15.54 4.39 17.00
C ILE A 457 -14.36 5.37 17.01
N GLN A 458 -13.45 5.18 17.96
CA GLN A 458 -12.22 5.94 18.08
C GLN A 458 -11.03 5.08 17.67
N LYS A 459 -9.98 5.70 17.12
CA LYS A 459 -8.74 5.04 16.69
C LYS A 459 -7.55 5.67 17.42
N SER A 460 -6.69 4.84 17.99
CA SER A 460 -5.41 5.26 18.57
C SER A 460 -4.29 4.30 18.17
N ALA A 461 -3.06 4.79 18.08
CA ALA A 461 -1.89 3.95 17.83
C ALA A 461 -1.25 3.53 19.15
N VAL A 462 -0.81 2.28 19.21
CA VAL A 462 -0.14 1.68 20.37
C VAL A 462 1.24 1.21 19.95
N ASN A 463 2.27 1.74 20.60
CA ASN A 463 3.66 1.38 20.30
C ASN A 463 3.98 -0.04 20.78
N VAL A 464 4.73 -0.75 19.95
CA VAL A 464 5.31 -2.06 20.25
C VAL A 464 6.82 -1.90 20.17
N PRO A 465 7.58 -2.18 21.25
CA PRO A 465 9.03 -2.13 21.20
C PRO A 465 9.57 -3.23 20.28
N THR A 466 10.78 -3.04 19.74
CA THR A 466 11.53 -4.09 19.05
C THR A 466 11.56 -5.39 19.86
N PHE A 467 11.31 -6.54 19.22
CA PHE A 467 11.27 -7.83 19.91
C PHE A 467 11.70 -9.00 19.01
N SER A 468 12.01 -10.14 19.64
CA SER A 468 12.26 -11.42 18.97
C SER A 468 11.55 -12.54 19.72
N GLY A 469 10.89 -13.44 19.00
CA GLY A 469 10.04 -14.49 19.53
C GLY A 469 8.62 -14.00 19.84
N SER A 470 8.44 -13.28 20.95
CA SER A 470 7.14 -12.74 21.35
C SER A 470 7.28 -11.57 22.32
N THR A 471 6.29 -10.67 22.35
CA THR A 471 6.14 -9.60 23.33
C THR A 471 4.66 -9.38 23.68
N VAL A 472 4.39 -8.85 24.87
CA VAL A 472 3.04 -8.47 25.33
C VAL A 472 3.01 -6.98 25.57
N VAL A 473 1.99 -6.31 25.01
CA VAL A 473 1.69 -4.91 25.25
C VAL A 473 0.36 -4.81 25.99
N SER A 474 0.39 -4.25 27.20
CA SER A 474 -0.76 -4.07 28.08
C SER A 474 -1.20 -2.60 28.10
N ILE A 475 -2.50 -2.35 27.99
CA ILE A 475 -3.07 -0.99 27.92
C ILE A 475 -4.37 -0.93 28.74
N ASP A 476 -4.58 0.17 29.45
CA ASP A 476 -5.89 0.52 30.01
C ASP A 476 -6.82 1.08 28.91
N THR A 477 -8.03 0.54 28.79
CA THR A 477 -8.98 0.90 27.71
C THR A 477 -10.25 1.56 28.19
#